data_AF-A0A6G2XJT3-F1
#
_entry.id   AF-A0A6G2XJT3-F1
#
_cell.length_a   1.000
_cell.length_b   1.000
_cell.length_c   1.000
_cell.angle_alpha   90.00
_cell.angle_beta   90.00
_cell.angle_gamma   90.00
#
_symmetry.space_group_name_H-M   'P 1'
#
loop_
_entity.id
_entity.type
_entity.pdbx_description
1 polymer ?
#
loop_
_entity_poly.entity_id
_entity_poly.type
_entity_poly.pdbx_seq_one_letter_code
_entity_poly.pdbx_strand_id
1 'polypeptide(L)'
;MTSTPTTPSTTSQQELVQFLEDRFACAQACTECARACALRASLVDPGGDEEQELLRRKGIMCAEVCDTTCRVLSEQNCQDEAGIRTQLEWCRTVCLESAHVFDRHPGAEGTADACRTCAKACEEFLATLT
;
A
#
# COMPACT_ATOMS: atom_id res chain seq x y z
N MET A 1 14.14 5.46 -43.49
CA MET A 1 13.99 4.38 -42.50
C MET A 1 12.61 4.55 -41.88
N THR A 2 11.63 3.83 -42.41
CA THR A 2 10.22 3.91 -41.99
C THR A 2 10.02 2.88 -40.89
N SER A 3 9.86 3.35 -39.64
CA SER A 3 9.49 2.50 -38.51
C SER A 3 8.04 2.03 -38.70
N THR A 4 7.85 0.73 -38.89
CA THR A 4 6.52 0.11 -38.95
C THR A 4 5.90 0.09 -37.55
N PRO A 5 4.68 0.59 -37.34
CA PRO A 5 4.02 0.48 -36.05
C PRO A 5 3.65 -0.98 -35.82
N THR A 6 4.29 -1.62 -34.84
CA THR A 6 3.90 -2.96 -34.40
C THR A 6 2.61 -2.83 -33.60
N THR A 7 1.49 -3.31 -34.15
CA THR A 7 0.23 -3.39 -33.43
C THR A 7 0.38 -4.43 -32.32
N PRO A 8 0.16 -4.09 -31.04
CA PRO A 8 0.26 -5.07 -29.96
C PRO A 8 -0.79 -6.16 -30.15
N SER A 9 -0.39 -7.41 -29.90
CA SER A 9 -1.30 -8.56 -29.89
C SER A 9 -2.41 -8.39 -28.85
N THR A 10 -3.56 -9.06 -29.05
CA THR A 10 -4.67 -9.00 -28.08
C THR A 10 -4.24 -9.48 -26.69
N THR A 11 -3.42 -10.53 -26.62
CA THR A 11 -2.84 -11.04 -25.35
C THR A 11 -2.00 -9.99 -24.63
N SER A 12 -1.07 -9.32 -25.34
CA SER A 12 -0.24 -8.26 -24.74
C SER A 12 -1.04 -7.05 -24.27
N GLN A 13 -2.21 -6.77 -24.88
CA GLN A 13 -3.11 -5.72 -24.39
C GLN A 13 -3.84 -6.14 -23.13
N GLN A 14 -4.29 -7.40 -23.03
CA GLN A 14 -4.94 -7.92 -21.83
C GLN A 14 -3.99 -7.96 -20.64
N GLU A 15 -2.74 -8.38 -20.86
CA GLU A 15 -1.68 -8.39 -19.82
C GLU A 15 -1.39 -6.97 -19.31
N LEU A 16 -1.31 -5.98 -20.20
CA LEU A 16 -1.13 -4.58 -19.82
C LEU A 16 -2.33 -4.03 -19.02
N VAL A 17 -3.56 -4.35 -19.44
CA VAL A 17 -4.76 -3.93 -18.71
C VAL A 17 -4.76 -4.53 -17.31
N GLN A 18 -4.50 -5.83 -17.16
CA GLN A 18 -4.43 -6.49 -15.86
C GLN A 18 -3.37 -5.85 -14.96
N PHE A 19 -2.16 -5.60 -15.49
CA PHE A 19 -1.10 -4.92 -14.75
C PHE A 19 -1.54 -3.54 -14.23
N LEU A 20 -2.24 -2.76 -15.06
CA LEU A 20 -2.73 -1.44 -14.67
C LEU A 20 -3.87 -1.53 -13.63
N GLU A 21 -4.75 -2.53 -13.74
CA GLU A 21 -5.81 -2.79 -12.77
C GLU A 21 -5.22 -3.20 -11.41
N ASP A 22 -4.24 -4.09 -11.38
CA ASP A 22 -3.56 -4.54 -10.15
C ASP A 22 -2.80 -3.39 -9.50
N ARG A 23 -2.11 -2.57 -10.30
CA ARG A 23 -1.44 -1.35 -9.86
C ARG A 23 -2.43 -0.36 -9.22
N PHE A 24 -3.57 -0.14 -9.86
CA PHE A 24 -4.61 0.76 -9.36
C PHE A 24 -5.24 0.23 -8.07
N ALA A 25 -5.55 -1.07 -8.00
CA ALA A 25 -6.09 -1.72 -6.82
C ALA A 25 -5.14 -1.57 -5.62
N CYS A 26 -3.84 -1.76 -5.83
CA CYS A 26 -2.83 -1.55 -4.80
C CYS A 26 -2.77 -0.08 -4.35
N ALA A 27 -2.74 0.88 -5.28
CA ALA A 27 -2.72 2.30 -4.94
C ALA A 27 -3.96 2.74 -4.14
N GLN A 28 -5.15 2.23 -4.52
CA GLN A 28 -6.39 2.49 -3.80
C GLN A 28 -6.34 1.92 -2.38
N ALA A 29 -5.93 0.65 -2.22
CA ALA A 29 -5.82 0.03 -0.90
C ALA A 29 -4.82 0.76 0.01
N CYS A 30 -3.70 1.23 -0.54
CA CYS A 30 -2.74 2.09 0.17
C CYS A 30 -3.39 3.41 0.62
N THR A 31 -4.17 4.07 -0.23
CA THR A 31 -4.87 5.32 0.10
C THR A 31 -5.85 5.12 1.27
N GLU A 32 -6.65 4.06 1.20
CA GLU A 32 -7.64 3.73 2.23
C GLU A 32 -6.97 3.39 3.57
N CYS A 33 -5.91 2.58 3.52
CA CYS A 33 -5.11 2.23 4.70
C CYS A 33 -4.45 3.46 5.31
N ALA A 34 -3.85 4.34 4.49
CA ALA A 34 -3.22 5.55 4.97
C ALA A 34 -4.19 6.43 5.76
N ARG A 35 -5.39 6.65 5.20
CA ARG A 35 -6.46 7.41 5.85
C ARG A 35 -6.92 6.75 7.15
N ALA A 36 -7.14 5.44 7.15
CA ALA A 36 -7.58 4.71 8.34
C ALA A 36 -6.54 4.78 9.48
N CYS A 37 -5.25 4.64 9.15
CA CYS A 37 -4.16 4.70 10.11
C CYS A 37 -3.92 6.11 10.66
N ALA A 38 -3.99 7.14 9.79
CA ALA A 38 -3.89 8.53 10.22
C ALA A 38 -5.02 8.91 11.17
N LEU A 39 -6.26 8.53 10.84
CA LEU A 39 -7.40 8.74 11.72
C LEU A 39 -7.21 8.02 13.06
N ARG A 40 -6.76 6.75 13.05
CA ARG A 40 -6.46 6.01 14.27
C ARG A 40 -5.44 6.72 15.15
N ALA A 41 -4.33 7.15 14.56
CA ALA A 41 -3.28 7.85 15.29
C ALA A 41 -3.78 9.18 15.90
N SER A 42 -4.70 9.89 15.24
CA SER A 42 -5.27 11.14 15.76
C SER A 42 -6.23 10.96 16.94
N LEU A 43 -6.78 9.75 17.14
CA LEU A 43 -7.69 9.44 18.24
C LEU A 43 -6.95 9.09 19.55
N VAL A 44 -5.63 8.91 19.49
CA VAL A 44 -4.82 8.55 20.65
C VAL A 44 -4.24 9.80 21.31
N ASP A 45 -4.44 9.93 22.62
CA ASP A 45 -3.98 11.08 23.41
C ASP A 45 -2.44 11.12 23.51
N PRO A 46 -1.79 12.28 23.30
CA PRO A 46 -0.36 12.43 23.53
C PRO A 46 0.00 12.23 25.01
N GLY A 47 0.94 11.32 25.30
CA GLY A 47 1.36 11.04 26.68
C GLY A 47 0.54 9.98 27.41
N GLY A 48 -0.20 9.17 26.66
CA GLY A 48 -0.80 7.92 27.15
C GLY A 48 0.23 6.89 27.63
N ASP A 49 -0.25 5.71 28.00
CA ASP A 49 0.62 4.59 28.36
C ASP A 49 1.48 4.10 27.17
N GLU A 50 2.44 3.20 27.45
CA GLU A 50 3.34 2.68 26.40
C GLU A 50 2.59 1.98 25.27
N GLU A 51 1.43 1.37 25.54
CA GLU A 51 0.64 0.66 24.54
C GLU A 51 -0.06 1.66 23.61
N GLN A 52 -0.64 2.73 24.16
CA GLN A 52 -1.21 3.84 23.41
C GLN A 52 -0.16 4.55 22.56
N GLU A 53 1.03 4.81 23.11
CA GLU A 53 2.11 5.44 22.35
C GLU A 53 2.59 4.53 21.21
N LEU A 54 2.69 3.21 21.43
CA LEU A 54 2.99 2.24 20.37
C LEU A 54 1.92 2.24 19.27
N LEU A 55 0.65 2.22 19.67
CA LEU A 55 -0.51 2.28 18.77
C LEU A 55 -0.45 3.51 17.85
N ARG A 56 -0.19 4.68 18.45
CA ARG A 56 -0.07 5.95 17.75
C ARG A 56 1.10 5.95 16.78
N ARG A 57 2.29 5.51 17.22
CA ARG A 57 3.50 5.44 16.38
C ARG A 57 3.30 4.52 15.18
N LYS A 58 2.69 3.35 15.39
CA LYS A 58 2.37 2.42 14.29
C LYS A 58 1.34 3.00 13.33
N GLY A 59 0.32 3.69 13.83
CA GLY A 59 -0.63 4.43 12.98
C GLY A 59 0.04 5.50 12.11
N ILE A 60 0.96 6.30 12.67
CA ILE A 60 1.70 7.31 11.90
C ILE A 60 2.58 6.65 10.84
N MET A 61 3.40 5.67 11.26
CA MET A 61 4.31 4.95 10.36
C MET A 61 3.57 4.26 9.20
N CYS A 62 2.46 3.58 9.50
CA CYS A 62 1.65 2.93 8.48
C CYS A 62 0.97 3.94 7.55
N ALA A 63 0.53 5.08 8.08
CA ALA A 63 -0.04 6.13 7.26
C ALA A 63 0.97 6.69 6.26
N GLU A 64 2.18 7.02 6.72
CA GLU A 64 3.23 7.61 5.90
C GLU A 64 3.74 6.66 4.81
N VAL A 65 3.97 5.38 5.14
CA VAL A 65 4.43 4.41 4.14
C VAL A 65 3.36 4.14 3.10
N CYS A 66 2.07 4.05 3.49
CA CYS A 66 0.99 3.81 2.55
C CYS A 66 0.73 5.03 1.66
N ASP A 67 0.81 6.26 2.19
CA ASP A 67 0.72 7.48 1.37
C ASP A 67 1.85 7.54 0.33
N THR A 68 3.09 7.29 0.76
CA THR A 68 4.26 7.25 -0.12
C THR A 68 4.09 6.19 -1.21
N THR A 69 3.63 5.00 -0.84
CA THR A 69 3.42 3.88 -1.77
C THR A 69 2.34 4.21 -2.79
N CYS A 70 1.19 4.76 -2.36
CA CYS A 70 0.14 5.20 -3.27
C CYS A 70 0.65 6.23 -4.29
N ARG A 71 1.44 7.21 -3.84
CA ARG A 71 2.02 8.24 -4.72
C ARG A 71 2.97 7.63 -5.74
N VAL A 72 3.89 6.77 -5.30
CA VAL A 72 4.77 6.01 -6.20
C VAL A 72 3.91 5.25 -7.22
N LEU A 73 2.94 4.46 -6.78
CA LEU A 73 2.07 3.70 -7.68
C LEU A 73 1.18 4.56 -8.57
N SER A 74 0.99 5.85 -8.30
CA SER A 74 0.18 6.74 -9.15
C SER A 74 1.01 7.49 -10.19
N GLU A 75 2.34 7.58 -10.02
CA GLU A 75 3.23 8.34 -10.89
C GLU A 75 3.58 7.55 -12.18
N GLN A 76 3.31 8.13 -13.35
CA GLN A 76 3.45 7.46 -14.65
C GLN A 76 4.89 7.40 -15.20
N ASN A 77 5.85 8.10 -14.61
CA ASN A 77 7.19 8.23 -15.19
C ASN A 77 8.13 7.10 -14.77
N CYS A 78 8.60 6.33 -15.77
CA CYS A 78 9.82 5.51 -15.76
C CYS A 78 10.19 4.94 -14.39
N GLN A 79 9.27 4.21 -13.76
CA GLN A 79 9.52 3.75 -12.41
C GLN A 79 10.53 2.61 -12.44
N ASP A 80 11.59 2.77 -11.65
CA ASP A 80 12.52 1.69 -11.37
C ASP A 80 11.77 0.56 -10.65
N GLU A 81 11.60 -0.56 -11.33
CA GLU A 81 10.84 -1.70 -10.81
C GLU A 81 11.49 -2.28 -9.53
N ALA A 82 12.82 -2.17 -9.40
CA ALA A 82 13.52 -2.55 -8.18
C ALA A 82 13.14 -1.64 -7.00
N GLY A 83 13.04 -0.32 -7.24
CA GLY A 83 12.54 0.65 -6.29
C GLY A 83 11.08 0.40 -5.89
N ILE A 84 10.20 0.12 -6.85
CA ILE A 84 8.79 -0.23 -6.58
C ILE A 84 8.71 -1.48 -5.71
N ARG A 85 9.44 -2.53 -6.07
CA ARG A 85 9.49 -3.79 -5.32
C ARG A 85 9.91 -3.56 -3.88
N THR A 86 10.99 -2.82 -3.67
CA THR A 86 11.48 -2.44 -2.33
C THR A 86 10.42 -1.68 -1.53
N GLN A 87 9.74 -0.71 -2.17
CA GLN A 87 8.70 0.09 -1.53
C GLN A 87 7.48 -0.75 -1.13
N LEU A 88 7.03 -1.66 -1.99
CA LEU A 88 5.88 -2.54 -1.73
C LEU A 88 6.18 -3.57 -0.63
N GLU A 89 7.36 -4.17 -0.64
CA GLU A 89 7.79 -5.11 0.42
C GLU A 89 7.82 -4.43 1.79
N TRP A 90 8.32 -3.19 1.82
CA TRP A 90 8.32 -2.38 3.03
C TRP A 90 6.90 -2.01 3.47
N CYS A 91 6.06 -1.53 2.55
CA CYS A 91 4.67 -1.19 2.83
C CYS A 91 3.90 -2.39 3.38
N ARG A 92 4.02 -3.57 2.74
CA ARG A 92 3.42 -4.82 3.19
C ARG A 92 3.84 -5.18 4.61
N THR A 93 5.14 -5.11 4.90
CA THR A 93 5.69 -5.45 6.22
C THR A 93 5.13 -4.51 7.29
N VAL A 94 5.17 -3.20 7.07
CA VAL A 94 4.64 -2.21 8.01
C VAL A 94 3.13 -2.37 8.22
N CYS A 95 2.37 -2.67 7.17
CA CYS A 95 0.92 -2.91 7.28
C CYS A 95 0.62 -4.11 8.19
N LEU A 96 1.31 -5.24 8.00
CA LEU A 96 1.10 -6.44 8.81
C LEU A 96 1.49 -6.20 10.29
N GLU A 97 2.64 -5.56 10.52
CA GLU A 97 3.04 -5.20 11.89
C GLU A 97 2.04 -4.25 12.57
N SER A 98 1.51 -3.28 11.82
CA SER A 98 0.53 -2.32 12.34
C SER A 98 -0.80 -2.99 12.63
N ALA A 99 -1.26 -3.90 11.75
CA ALA A 99 -2.45 -4.72 11.99
C ALA A 99 -2.35 -5.51 13.30
N HIS A 100 -1.21 -6.15 13.56
CA HIS A 100 -0.97 -6.88 14.81
C HIS A 100 -1.03 -5.99 16.06
N VAL A 101 -0.58 -4.74 15.97
CA VAL A 101 -0.72 -3.77 17.06
C VAL A 101 -2.18 -3.34 17.21
N PHE A 102 -2.88 -3.04 16.12
CA PHE A 102 -4.30 -2.65 16.15
C PHE A 102 -5.21 -3.76 16.68
N ASP A 103 -4.93 -5.04 16.41
CA ASP A 103 -5.73 -6.18 16.90
C ASP A 103 -5.78 -6.26 18.44
N ARG A 104 -4.84 -5.62 19.13
CA ARG A 104 -4.78 -5.58 20.60
C ARG A 104 -5.62 -4.47 21.21
N HIS A 105 -6.14 -3.54 20.41
CA HIS A 105 -6.86 -2.37 20.89
C HIS A 105 -8.34 -2.41 20.49
N PRO A 106 -9.26 -2.40 21.46
CA PRO A 106 -10.70 -2.32 21.19
C PRO A 106 -11.05 -1.12 20.33
N GLY A 107 -11.90 -1.34 19.32
CA GLY A 107 -12.34 -0.30 18.41
C GLY A 107 -11.34 0.02 17.29
N ALA A 108 -10.22 -0.70 17.17
CA ALA A 108 -9.25 -0.59 16.08
C ALA A 108 -9.37 -1.67 15.00
N GLU A 109 -10.39 -2.53 15.07
CA GLU A 109 -10.60 -3.68 14.18
C GLU A 109 -10.69 -3.26 12.71
N GLY A 110 -11.42 -2.18 12.43
CA GLY A 110 -11.53 -1.63 11.07
C GLY A 110 -10.21 -1.06 10.53
N THR A 111 -9.35 -0.52 11.41
CA THR A 111 -8.01 -0.06 11.01
C THR A 111 -7.10 -1.26 10.73
N ALA A 112 -7.16 -2.30 11.57
CA ALA A 112 -6.42 -3.55 11.36
C ALA A 112 -6.80 -4.23 10.04
N ASP A 113 -8.09 -4.24 9.71
CA ASP A 113 -8.58 -4.86 8.47
C ASP A 113 -8.16 -4.07 7.22
N ALA A 114 -8.15 -2.74 7.29
CA ALA A 114 -7.60 -1.90 6.23
C ALA A 114 -6.10 -2.18 6.00
N CYS A 115 -5.31 -2.35 7.06
CA CYS A 115 -3.91 -2.74 6.96
C CYS A 115 -3.73 -4.11 6.29
N ARG A 116 -4.52 -5.12 6.67
CA ARG A 116 -4.46 -6.46 6.05
C ARG A 116 -4.87 -6.44 4.58
N THR A 117 -5.90 -5.67 4.24
CA THR A 117 -6.35 -5.46 2.87
C THR A 117 -5.24 -4.81 2.02
N CYS A 118 -4.58 -3.79 2.55
CA CYS A 118 -3.44 -3.14 1.89
C CYS A 118 -2.25 -4.07 1.73
N ALA A 119 -1.88 -4.83 2.77
CA ALA A 119 -0.79 -5.79 2.71
C ALA A 119 -1.02 -6.86 1.63
N LYS A 120 -2.26 -7.36 1.51
CA LYS A 120 -2.66 -8.29 0.47
C LYS A 120 -2.54 -7.67 -0.93
N ALA A 121 -3.07 -6.47 -1.13
CA ALA A 121 -2.99 -5.79 -2.42
C ALA A 121 -1.52 -5.49 -2.84
N CYS A 122 -0.65 -5.14 -1.88
CA CYS A 122 0.79 -4.98 -2.13
C CYS A 122 1.44 -6.30 -2.57
N GLU A 123 1.09 -7.42 -1.93
CA GLU A 123 1.58 -8.75 -2.28
C GLU A 123 1.10 -9.22 -3.65
N GLU A 124 -0.17 -8.97 -3.97
CA GLU A 124 -0.76 -9.29 -5.28
C GLU A 124 -0.08 -8.49 -6.39
N PHE A 125 0.13 -7.18 -6.21
CA PHE A 125 0.81 -6.36 -7.20
C PHE A 125 2.31 -6.72 -7.32
N LEU A 126 3.00 -7.00 -6.20
CA LEU A 126 4.39 -7.50 -6.20
C LEU A 126 4.56 -8.74 -7.09
N ALA A 127 3.58 -9.64 -7.08
CA ALA A 127 3.61 -10.86 -7.89
C ALA A 127 3.51 -10.61 -9.41
N THR A 128 3.12 -9.40 -9.82
CA THR A 128 3.06 -8.99 -11.23
C THR A 128 4.35 -8.36 -11.75
N LEU A 129 5.27 -7.99 -10.85
CA LEU A 129 6.55 -7.35 -11.20
C LEU A 129 7.56 -8.40 -11.67
N THR A 130 8.36 -8.07 -12.71
CA THR A 130 9.21 -9.02 -13.45
C THR A 130 10.67 -9.11 -13.02
#